data_AF-A0ABD5MDU1-F1
#
_entry.id   AF-A0ABD5MDU1-F1
#
_cell.length_a   1.000
_cell.length_b   1.000
_cell.length_c   1.000
_cell.angle_alpha   90.00
_cell.angle_beta   90.00
_cell.angle_gamma   90.00
#
_symmetry.space_group_name_H-M   'P 1'
#
loop_
_entity.id
_entity.type
_entity.pdbx_description
1 polymer ?
#
loop_
_entity_poly.entity_id
_entity_poly.type
_entity_poly.pdbx_seq_one_letter_code
_entity_poly.pdbx_strand_id
1 'polypeptide(L)' 'MPNPVDPPKADPLDVDDDDVAIEPRSYEELLAPVMELRDCSRPKAGDYIDTHGREQVERELQARWL' A
#
# COMPACT_ATOMS: atom_id res chain seq x y z
N MET A 1 14.21 10.67 -49.29
CA MET A 1 14.04 9.46 -48.46
C MET A 1 13.94 9.93 -47.01
N PRO A 2 12.85 9.69 -46.29
CA PRO A 2 12.72 10.17 -44.91
C PRO A 2 13.70 9.41 -44.01
N ASN A 3 14.48 10.14 -43.20
CA ASN A 3 15.37 9.56 -42.20
C ASN A 3 14.55 8.69 -41.22
N PRO A 4 15.01 7.48 -40.85
CA PRO A 4 14.37 6.71 -39.80
C PRO A 4 14.51 7.49 -38.49
N VAL A 5 13.39 7.93 -37.93
CA VAL A 5 13.35 8.45 -36.57
C VAL A 5 13.45 7.24 -35.68
N ASP A 6 14.61 7.04 -35.05
CA ASP A 6 14.78 6.05 -33.99
C ASP A 6 13.71 6.34 -32.92
N PRO A 7 12.86 5.37 -32.55
CA PRO A 7 11.90 5.60 -31.47
C PRO A 7 12.69 5.95 -30.21
N PRO A 8 12.20 6.86 -29.34
CA PRO A 8 12.84 7.09 -28.06
C PRO A 8 12.95 5.73 -27.39
N LYS A 9 14.19 5.32 -27.07
CA LYS A 9 14.45 4.12 -26.30
C LYS A 9 13.50 4.19 -25.12
N ALA A 10 12.54 3.27 -25.05
CA ALA A 10 11.75 3.09 -23.87
C ALA A 10 12.78 2.91 -22.76
N ASP A 11 12.84 3.90 -21.87
CA ASP A 11 13.50 3.74 -20.59
C ASP A 11 12.96 2.41 -20.07
N PRO A 12 13.79 1.38 -19.88
CA PRO A 12 13.32 0.26 -19.09
C PRO A 12 13.01 0.93 -17.77
N LEU A 13 11.72 1.10 -17.48
CA LEU A 13 11.30 1.26 -16.11
C LEU A 13 11.91 0.03 -15.44
N ASP A 14 13.06 0.24 -14.82
CA ASP A 14 13.66 -0.61 -13.82
C ASP A 14 12.67 -0.51 -12.66
N VAL A 15 11.50 -1.12 -12.88
CA VAL A 15 10.85 -1.88 -11.84
C VAL A 15 11.77 -3.07 -11.60
N ASP A 16 12.98 -2.79 -11.10
CA ASP A 16 13.45 -3.53 -9.97
C ASP A 16 12.21 -3.64 -9.09
N ASP A 17 11.86 -4.89 -8.82
CA ASP A 17 10.96 -5.30 -7.76
C ASP A 17 11.61 -4.82 -6.45
N ASP A 18 11.71 -3.49 -6.32
CA ASP A 18 11.84 -2.75 -5.10
C ASP A 18 10.53 -3.15 -4.43
N ASP A 19 10.59 -4.30 -3.75
CA ASP A 19 10.01 -4.53 -2.43
C ASP A 19 10.40 -3.28 -1.62
N VAL A 20 9.82 -2.13 -1.98
CA VAL A 20 9.77 -0.93 -1.17
C VAL A 20 9.08 -1.51 0.03
N ALA A 21 9.86 -1.78 1.07
CA ALA A 21 9.32 -2.14 2.36
C ALA A 21 8.54 -0.90 2.78
N ILE A 22 7.29 -0.80 2.32
CA ILE A 22 6.40 0.29 2.65
C ILE A 22 6.19 0.10 4.13
N GLU A 23 6.92 0.89 4.91
CA GLU A 23 6.75 0.87 6.34
C GLU A 23 5.25 1.07 6.63
N PRO A 24 4.64 0.19 7.43
CA PRO A 24 3.23 0.31 7.68
C PRO A 24 2.95 1.67 8.29
N ARG A 25 1.85 2.27 7.86
CA ARG A 25 1.37 3.57 8.35
C ARG A 25 1.38 3.62 9.89
N SER A 26 1.42 4.83 10.42
CA SER A 26 1.35 5.01 11.87
C SER A 26 0.06 4.43 12.44
N TYR A 27 0.06 4.10 13.73
CA TYR A 27 -1.12 3.54 14.40
C TYR A 27 -2.36 4.43 14.22
N GLU A 28 -2.19 5.75 14.37
CA GLU A 28 -3.26 6.74 14.23
C GLU A 28 -3.84 6.78 12.80
N GLU A 29 -2.99 6.60 11.79
CA GLU A 29 -3.40 6.55 10.38
C GLU A 29 -4.10 5.24 10.01
N LEU A 30 -3.86 4.16 10.76
CA LEU A 30 -4.51 2.86 10.56
C LEU A 30 -5.90 2.78 11.20
N LEU A 31 -6.19 3.57 12.23
CA LEU A 31 -7.46 3.48 12.96
C LEU A 31 -8.67 3.76 12.09
N ALA A 32 -8.68 4.87 11.35
CA ALA A 32 -9.80 5.24 10.47
C ALA A 32 -10.09 4.17 9.40
N PRO A 33 -9.11 3.71 8.60
CA PRO A 33 -9.37 2.68 7.59
C PRO A 33 -9.73 1.32 8.20
N VAL A 34 -9.21 0.95 9.39
CA VAL A 34 -9.65 -0.26 10.11
C VAL A 34 -11.10 -0.14 10.56
N MET A 35 -11.51 1.01 11.10
CA MET A 35 -12.89 1.27 11.48
C MET A 35 -13.83 1.12 10.28
N GLU A 36 -13.46 1.66 9.12
CA GLU A 36 -14.23 1.54 7.88
C GLU A 36 -14.24 0.11 7.31
N LEU A 37 -13.13 -0.62 7.43
CA LEU A 37 -13.04 -2.01 6.98
C LEU A 37 -13.91 -2.94 7.81
N ARG A 38 -13.96 -2.72 9.12
CA ARG A 38 -14.57 -3.64 10.09
C ARG A 38 -15.92 -3.15 10.61
N ASP A 39 -16.37 -1.98 10.17
CA ASP A 39 -17.54 -1.26 10.67
C ASP A 39 -17.58 -1.24 12.21
N CYS A 40 -16.49 -0.75 12.81
CA CYS A 40 -16.26 -0.84 14.25
C CYS A 40 -15.88 0.49 14.88
N SER A 41 -16.00 0.57 16.21
CA SER A 41 -15.60 1.74 16.97
C SER A 41 -14.07 1.86 17.07
N ARG A 42 -13.57 3.08 17.29
CA ARG A 42 -12.14 3.37 17.43
C ARG A 42 -11.40 2.48 18.45
N PRO A 43 -11.94 2.19 19.65
CA PRO A 43 -11.30 1.28 20.59
C PRO A 43 -11.14 -0.14 20.01
N LYS A 44 -12.18 -0.66 19.33
CA LYS A 44 -12.13 -1.98 18.69
C LYS A 44 -11.14 -2.03 17.52
N ALA A 45 -11.02 -0.93 16.78
CA ALA A 45 -10.01 -0.80 15.73
C ALA A 45 -8.60 -0.81 16.32
N GLY A 46 -8.39 -0.14 17.45
CA GLY A 46 -7.14 -0.18 18.19
C GLY A 46 -6.78 -1.59 18.66
N ASP A 47 -7.71 -2.25 19.36
CA ASP A 47 -7.53 -3.64 19.81
C ASP A 47 -7.18 -4.58 18.64
N TYR A 48 -7.76 -4.34 17.47
CA TYR A 48 -7.49 -5.12 16.27
C TYR A 48 -6.06 -4.93 15.75
N ILE A 49 -5.60 -3.68 15.66
CA ILE A 49 -4.21 -3.34 15.29
C ILE A 49 -3.22 -3.92 16.30
N ASP A 50 -3.52 -3.83 17.60
CA ASP A 50 -2.66 -4.39 18.64
C ASP A 50 -2.60 -5.93 18.59
N THR A 51 -3.70 -6.58 18.18
CA THR A 51 -3.78 -8.05 18.05
C THR A 51 -3.05 -8.56 16.79
N HIS A 52 -3.17 -7.87 15.66
CA HIS A 52 -2.68 -8.35 14.36
C HIS A 52 -1.33 -7.75 13.97
N GLY A 53 -0.98 -6.60 14.55
CA GLY A 53 0.19 -5.82 14.17
C GLY A 53 -0.09 -4.88 13.00
N ARG A 54 0.64 -3.76 12.95
CA ARG A 54 0.46 -2.70 11.94
C ARG A 54 0.73 -3.19 10.51
N GLU A 55 1.71 -4.06 10.33
CA GLU A 55 2.11 -4.59 9.02
C GLU A 55 1.01 -5.45 8.39
N GLN A 56 0.47 -6.40 9.16
CA GLN A 56 -0.61 -7.26 8.70
C GLN A 56 -1.87 -6.46 8.37
N VAL A 57 -2.22 -5.49 9.22
CA VAL A 57 -3.37 -4.60 9.00
C VAL A 57 -3.19 -3.76 7.73
N GLU A 58 -2.02 -3.18 7.52
CA GLU A 58 -1.73 -2.41 6.31
C GLU A 58 -1.88 -3.27 5.06
N ARG A 59 -1.39 -4.52 5.09
CA ARG A 59 -1.53 -5.46 3.98
C ARG A 59 -2.98 -5.79 3.66
N GLU A 60 -3.80 -6.02 4.68
CA GLU A 60 -5.23 -6.26 4.51
C GLU A 60 -5.97 -5.05 3.93
N LEU A 61 -5.59 -3.84 4.36
CA LEU A 61 -6.14 -2.60 3.82
C LEU A 61 -5.76 -2.42 2.35
N GLN A 62 -4.50 -2.68 1.99
CA GLN A 62 -4.05 -2.59 0.59
C GLN A 62 -4.74 -3.64 -0.29
N ALA A 63 -4.92 -4.87 0.20
CA ALA A 63 -5.59 -5.95 -0.53
C ALA A 63 -7.06 -5.67 -0.87
N ARG A 64 -7.71 -4.72 -0.18
CA ARG A 64 -9.09 -4.29 -0.50
C ARG A 64 -9.19 -3.43 -1.77
N TRP A 65 -8.10 -2.73 -2.12
CA TRP A 65 -8.09 -1.72 -3.20
C TRP A 65 -7.31 -2.17 -4.45
N LEU A 66 -6.78 -3.39 -4.45
CA LEU A 66 -6.25 -4.10 -5.61
C LEU A 66 -7.36 -4.89 -6.31
#